data_AF-A0A167STR2-F1
#
_entry.id   AF-A0A167STR2-F1
#
_cell.length_a   1.000
_cell.length_b   1.000
_cell.length_c   1.000
_cell.angle_alpha   90.00
_cell.angle_beta   90.00
_cell.angle_gamma   90.00
#
_symmetry.space_group_name_H-M   'P 1'
#
loop_
_entity.id
_entity.type
_entity.pdbx_description
1 polymer ?
#
loop_
_entity_poly.entity_id
_entity_poly.type
_entity_poly.pdbx_seq_one_letter_code
_entity_poly.pdbx_strand_id
1 'polypeptide(L)'
;QRRLPRLRFVPLDDDDAFGIVDPSDILRGCHVVPRFSRGQVHTDNSGQSNLARDALDWKEYYVNRFVDRDMVLRYHFGHGVGH
;
A
#
# COMPACT_ATOMS: atom_id res chain seq x y z
N GLN A 1 -7.76 -14.45 14.37
CA GLN A 1 -6.63 -14.21 13.44
C GLN A 1 -6.70 -12.78 12.92
N ARG A 2 -5.65 -11.96 13.11
CA ARG A 2 -5.65 -10.57 12.65
C ARG A 2 -5.30 -10.53 11.16
N ARG A 3 -6.21 -10.02 10.33
CA ARG A 3 -6.03 -9.92 8.87
C ARG A 3 -5.01 -8.83 8.54
N LEU A 4 -4.24 -9.02 7.46
CA LEU A 4 -3.35 -7.98 6.94
C LEU A 4 -4.15 -6.73 6.58
N PRO A 5 -3.63 -5.52 6.87
CA PRO A 5 -4.21 -4.29 6.36
C PRO A 5 -4.25 -4.32 4.82
N ARG A 6 -5.28 -3.68 4.28
CA ARG A 6 -5.56 -3.66 2.84
C ARG A 6 -5.75 -2.22 2.40
N LEU A 7 -5.31 -1.91 1.19
CA LEU A 7 -5.48 -0.60 0.58
C LEU A 7 -5.93 -0.73 -0.88
N ARG A 8 -6.41 0.37 -1.42
CA ARG A 8 -6.73 0.59 -2.83
C ARG A 8 -6.25 1.97 -3.20
N PHE A 9 -5.85 2.15 -4.46
CA PHE A 9 -5.68 3.49 -4.99
C PHE A 9 -7.05 4.15 -5.18
N VAL A 10 -7.10 5.45 -4.94
CA VAL A 10 -8.26 6.27 -5.26
C VAL A 10 -8.31 6.54 -6.77
N PRO A 11 -9.47 6.93 -7.32
CA PRO A 11 -9.56 7.34 -8.73
C PRO A 11 -8.55 8.43 -9.08
N LEU A 12 -8.03 8.41 -10.31
CA LEU A 12 -7.00 9.37 -10.75
C LEU A 12 -7.52 10.80 -10.92
N ASP A 13 -8.84 10.96 -11.07
CA ASP A 13 -9.55 12.23 -11.17
C ASP A 13 -9.92 12.84 -9.82
N ASP A 14 -9.52 12.18 -8.72
CA ASP A 14 -9.61 12.76 -7.37
C ASP A 14 -8.45 13.75 -7.17
N ASP A 15 -8.75 14.97 -6.71
CA ASP A 15 -7.76 16.03 -6.47
C ASP A 15 -6.70 15.59 -5.43
N ASP A 16 -7.03 14.65 -4.54
CA ASP A 16 -6.14 14.11 -3.52
C ASP A 16 -5.49 12.76 -3.94
N ALA A 17 -5.58 12.36 -5.22
CA ALA A 17 -5.04 11.09 -5.71
C ALA A 17 -3.51 11.01 -5.66
N PHE A 18 -2.84 12.14 -5.90
CA PHE A 18 -1.39 12.25 -5.88
C PHE A 18 -0.95 13.45 -5.04
N GLY A 19 0.10 13.24 -4.27
CA GLY A 19 0.73 14.28 -3.49
C GLY A 19 2.16 13.92 -3.15
N ILE A 20 2.88 14.91 -2.62
CA ILE A 20 4.22 14.72 -2.08
C ILE A 20 4.08 14.81 -0.56
N VAL A 21 4.62 13.80 0.14
CA VAL A 21 4.69 13.78 1.60
C VAL A 21 6.03 14.37 2.02
N ASP A 22 6.06 15.21 3.05
CA ASP A 22 7.31 15.70 3.64
C ASP A 22 8.12 14.49 4.14
N PRO A 23 9.39 14.33 3.72
CA PRO A 23 10.23 13.23 4.20
C PRO A 23 10.33 13.14 5.73
N SER A 24 10.19 14.27 6.43
CA SER A 24 10.20 14.35 7.89
C SER A 24 8.98 13.69 8.55
N ASP A 25 7.87 13.57 7.82
CA ASP A 25 6.66 12.89 8.26
C ASP A 25 6.72 11.37 8.03
N ILE A 26 7.71 10.88 7.27
CA ILE A 26 7.84 9.46 6.94
C ILE A 26 8.54 8.72 8.07
N LEU A 27 7.78 7.90 8.80
CA LEU A 27 8.33 7.10 9.89
C LEU A 27 9.14 5.89 9.41
N ARG A 28 8.60 5.11 8.46
CA ARG A 28 9.19 3.87 7.91
C ARG A 28 8.54 3.51 6.58
N GLY A 29 9.28 2.85 5.69
CA GLY A 29 8.75 2.22 4.48
C GLY A 29 8.13 0.85 4.75
N CYS A 30 7.23 0.41 3.86
CA CYS A 30 6.72 -0.95 3.87
C CYS A 30 6.50 -1.47 2.44
N HIS A 31 6.31 -2.78 2.26
CA HIS A 31 5.98 -3.34 0.94
C HIS A 31 4.47 -3.36 0.73
N VAL A 32 4.03 -2.79 -0.39
CA VAL A 32 2.66 -2.91 -0.88
C VAL A 32 2.64 -4.07 -1.89
N VAL A 33 1.83 -5.09 -1.62
CA VAL A 33 1.81 -6.33 -2.41
C VAL A 33 0.44 -6.51 -3.05
N PRO A 34 0.35 -6.68 -4.38
CA PRO A 34 -0.91 -6.97 -5.05
C PRO A 34 -1.69 -8.13 -4.44
N ARG A 35 -3.00 -7.96 -4.26
CA ARG A 35 -3.89 -9.08 -3.99
C ARG A 35 -4.31 -9.73 -5.30
N PHE A 36 -3.46 -10.61 -5.81
CA PHE A 36 -3.67 -11.29 -7.09
C PHE A 36 -5.05 -11.94 -7.25
N SER A 37 -5.60 -12.50 -6.15
CA SER A 37 -6.92 -13.14 -6.15
C SER A 37 -8.11 -12.21 -6.42
N ARG A 38 -7.91 -10.88 -6.42
CA ARG A 38 -8.95 -9.90 -6.78
C ARG A 38 -8.88 -9.43 -8.23
N GLY A 39 -7.80 -9.75 -8.95
CA GLY A 39 -7.57 -9.31 -10.32
C GLY A 39 -7.14 -7.85 -10.44
N GLN A 40 -6.84 -7.46 -11.67
CA GLN A 40 -6.46 -6.10 -12.05
C GLN A 40 -7.68 -5.19 -12.17
N VAL A 41 -7.49 -3.88 -11.99
CA VAL A 41 -8.53 -2.86 -12.17
C VAL A 41 -8.96 -2.82 -13.63
N HIS A 42 -8.00 -2.74 -14.55
CA HIS A 42 -8.20 -2.66 -15.98
C HIS A 42 -7.95 -4.03 -16.63
N THR A 43 -9.01 -4.74 -17.02
CA THR A 43 -8.89 -6.10 -17.61
C THR A 43 -8.44 -6.08 -19.07
N ASP A 44 -8.53 -4.93 -19.71
CA ASP A 44 -8.17 -4.64 -21.10
C ASP A 44 -6.87 -3.83 -21.23
N ASN A 45 -6.16 -3.62 -20.10
CA ASN A 45 -5.00 -2.73 -19.99
C ASN A 45 -5.27 -1.28 -20.43
N SER A 46 -6.52 -0.81 -20.42
CA SER A 46 -6.84 0.59 -20.73
C SER A 46 -6.83 1.47 -19.47
N GLY A 47 -5.62 1.74 -18.95
CA GLY A 47 -5.42 2.75 -17.92
C GLY A 47 -5.66 4.17 -18.45
N GLN A 48 -5.98 5.11 -17.57
CA GLN A 48 -6.20 6.52 -17.91
C GLN A 48 -4.89 7.27 -18.09
N SER A 49 -3.81 6.90 -17.39
CA SER A 49 -2.54 7.63 -17.37
C SER A 49 -1.33 6.73 -17.56
N ASN A 50 -0.66 6.90 -18.70
CA ASN A 50 0.61 6.22 -18.98
C ASN A 50 1.71 6.57 -17.98
N LEU A 51 1.69 7.77 -17.40
CA LEU A 51 2.67 8.20 -16.39
C LEU A 51 2.44 7.49 -15.05
N ALA A 52 1.17 7.38 -14.62
CA ALA A 52 0.82 6.65 -13.41
C ALA A 52 0.95 5.13 -13.59
N ARG A 53 0.87 4.65 -14.84
CA ARG A 53 0.86 3.22 -15.20
C ARG A 53 -0.30 2.46 -14.55
N ASP A 54 -1.42 3.15 -14.34
CA ASP A 54 -2.63 2.64 -13.68
C ASP A 54 -3.27 1.47 -14.40
N ALA A 55 -3.00 1.31 -15.72
CA ALA A 55 -3.34 0.12 -16.49
C ALA A 55 -2.91 -1.20 -15.82
N LEU A 56 -1.85 -1.17 -15.00
CA LEU A 56 -1.29 -2.33 -14.31
C LEU A 56 -1.77 -2.50 -12.87
N ASP A 57 -2.67 -1.63 -12.40
CA ASP A 57 -3.12 -1.62 -11.01
C ASP A 57 -3.99 -2.81 -10.66
N TRP A 58 -3.89 -3.22 -9.40
CA TRP A 58 -4.68 -4.28 -8.80
C TRP A 58 -5.84 -3.71 -8.02
N LYS A 59 -6.99 -4.41 -8.02
CA LYS A 59 -8.19 -3.95 -7.30
C LYS A 59 -8.00 -3.79 -5.80
N GLU A 60 -6.99 -4.44 -5.22
CA GLU A 60 -6.68 -4.37 -3.80
C GLU A 60 -5.22 -4.78 -3.56
N TYR A 61 -4.58 -4.20 -2.55
CA TYR A 61 -3.22 -4.53 -2.14
C TYR A 61 -3.18 -4.86 -0.64
N TYR A 62 -2.20 -5.65 -0.24
CA TYR A 62 -1.84 -5.88 1.15
C TYR A 62 -0.68 -4.98 1.58
N VAL A 63 -0.75 -4.47 2.80
CA VAL A 63 0.38 -3.82 3.46
C VAL A 63 1.20 -4.88 4.20
N ASN A 64 2.44 -5.09 3.77
CA ASN A 64 3.33 -6.02 4.44
C ASN A 64 3.96 -5.36 5.66
N ARG A 65 3.56 -5.84 6.84
CA ARG A 65 4.06 -5.37 8.14
C ARG A 65 5.30 -6.12 8.65
N PHE A 66 5.83 -7.06 7.88
CA PHE A 66 6.94 -7.93 8.26
C PHE A 66 8.27 -7.53 7.58
N VAL A 67 8.35 -6.29 7.10
CA VAL A 67 9.52 -5.79 6.36
C VAL A 67 10.77 -5.75 7.25
N ASP A 68 10.60 -5.47 8.54
CA ASP A 68 11.66 -5.56 9.54
C ASP A 68 11.09 -5.87 10.94
N ARG A 69 11.98 -6.18 11.89
CA ARG A 69 11.64 -6.58 13.27
C ARG A 69 10.91 -5.46 14.03
N ASP A 70 11.36 -4.22 13.90
CA ASP A 70 10.76 -3.09 14.62
C ASP A 70 9.37 -2.78 14.07
N MET A 71 9.16 -2.98 12.76
CA MET A 71 7.87 -2.84 12.12
C MET A 71 6.88 -3.86 12.65
N VAL A 72 7.29 -5.12 12.84
CA VAL A 72 6.45 -6.12 13.49
C VAL A 72 6.07 -5.65 14.90
N LEU A 73 7.05 -5.22 15.71
CA LEU A 73 6.82 -4.77 17.07
C LEU A 73 5.84 -3.59 17.15
N ARG A 74 5.88 -2.63 16.21
CA ARG A 74 4.87 -1.55 16.13
C ARG A 74 3.43 -2.04 15.95
N TYR A 75 3.21 -3.13 15.23
CA TYR A 75 1.87 -3.70 15.07
C TYR A 75 1.46 -4.64 16.21
N HIS A 76 2.39 -4.97 17.12
CA HIS A 76 2.17 -5.78 18.31
C HIS A 76 2.17 -4.91 19.56
N PHE A 77 1.01 -4.36 19.90
CA PHE A 77 0.81 -3.52 21.08
C PHE A 77 1.29 -4.27 22.34
N GLY A 78 2.22 -3.70 23.11
CA GLY A 78 2.73 -4.28 24.36
C GLY A 78 4.09 -4.99 24.29
N HIS A 79 4.70 -5.13 23.11
CA HIS A 79 6.09 -5.60 22.98
C HIS A 79 6.98 -4.45 22.53
N GLY A 80 7.50 -3.69 23.50
CA GLY A 80 8.40 -2.57 23.22
C GLY A 80 9.68 -3.01 22.51
N VAL A 81 10.13 -2.21 21.55
CA VAL A 81 11.51 -2.29 21.03
C VAL A 81 12.44 -1.84 22.16
N GLY A 82 13.18 -2.76 22.77
CA GLY A 82 14.15 -2.44 23.83
C GLY A 82 14.09 -3.30 25.11
N HIS A 83 13.95 -4.62 25.00
CA HIS A 83 14.50 -5.55 25.98
C HIS A 83 15.60 -6.37 25.32
#